data_AF-A0A968MJE8-F1
#
_entry.id   AF-A0A968MJE8-F1
#
_cell.length_a   1.000
_cell.length_b   1.000
_cell.length_c   1.000
_cell.angle_alpha   90.00
_cell.angle_beta   90.00
_cell.angle_gamma   90.00
#
_symmetry.space_group_name_H-M   'P 1'
#
loop_
_entity.id
_entity.type
_entity.pdbx_description
1 polymer ?
#
loop_
_entity_poly.entity_id
_entity_poly.type
_entity_poly.pdbx_seq_one_letter_code
_entity_poly.pdbx_strand_id
1 'polypeptide(L)' 'MKAIRLISRIVIGIVFVFSGFVKAVDPLGTTYKFIDYFQAFNMSFLDNLALPLAILQNVLELIIGINLLLGYE' A
#
# COMPACT_ATOMS: atom_id res chain seq x y z
N MET A 1 8.47 -2.36 26.83
CA MET A 1 9.01 -1.97 25.51
C MET A 1 9.07 -3.13 24.50
N LYS A 2 9.71 -4.27 24.80
CA LYS A 2 9.85 -5.40 23.84
C LYS A 2 8.52 -6.04 23.40
N ALA A 3 7.60 -6.28 24.33
CA ALA A 3 6.28 -6.85 24.02
C ALA A 3 5.45 -5.92 23.12
N ILE A 4 5.45 -4.61 23.39
CA ILE A 4 4.75 -3.60 22.59
C ILE A 4 5.30 -3.60 21.15
N ARG A 5 6.63 -3.60 20.98
CA ARG A 5 7.26 -3.68 19.66
C ARG A 5 6.83 -4.94 18.90
N LEU A 6 6.82 -6.10 19.55
CA LEU A 6 6.42 -7.36 18.92
C LEU A 6 4.94 -7.33 18.48
N ILE A 7 4.06 -6.87 19.36
CA ILE A 7 2.61 -6.78 19.09
C ILE A 7 2.34 -5.79 17.95
N SER A 8 2.90 -4.58 18.03
CA SER A 8 2.74 -3.57 16.98
C SER A 8 3.24 -4.07 15.63
N ARG A 9 4.38 -4.77 15.61
CA ARG A 9 4.95 -5.33 14.38
C ARG A 9 4.03 -6.36 13.73
N ILE A 10 3.51 -7.31 14.52
CA ILE A 10 2.61 -8.35 14.01
C ILE A 10 1.30 -7.73 13.50
N VAL A 11 0.69 -6.83 14.28
CA VAL A 11 -0.57 -6.19 13.91
C VAL A 11 -0.41 -5.38 12.62
N ILE A 12 0.58 -4.49 12.56
CA ILE A 12 0.82 -3.64 11.37
C ILE A 12 1.21 -4.50 10.17
N GLY A 13 2.06 -5.52 10.37
CA GLY A 13 2.47 -6.44 9.32
C GLY A 13 1.28 -7.17 8.69
N ILE A 14 0.37 -7.73 9.49
CA ILE A 14 -0.84 -8.39 8.99
C ILE A 14 -1.73 -7.41 8.23
N VAL A 15 -1.94 -6.20 8.77
CA VAL A 15 -2.76 -5.16 8.12
C VAL A 15 -2.19 -4.79 6.75
N PHE A 16 -0.87 -4.58 6.66
CA PHE A 16 -0.21 -4.22 5.41
C PHE A 16 -0.24 -5.35 4.38
N VAL A 17 0.02 -6.60 4.80
CA VAL A 17 -0.06 -7.76 3.90
C VAL A 17 -1.49 -7.93 3.37
N PHE A 18 -2.50 -7.89 4.25
CA PHE A 18 -3.89 -8.04 3.84
C PHE A 18 -4.33 -6.91 2.90
N SER A 19 -4.03 -5.67 3.26
CA SER A 19 -4.37 -4.49 2.46
C SER A 19 -3.68 -4.51 1.09
N GLY A 20 -2.36 -4.74 1.05
CA GLY A 20 -1.58 -4.84 -0.19
C GLY A 20 -2.05 -6.00 -1.07
N PHE A 21 -2.39 -7.15 -0.49
CA PHE A 21 -2.90 -8.31 -1.22
C PHE A 21 -4.26 -8.03 -1.87
N VAL A 22 -5.23 -7.51 -1.12
CA VAL A 22 -6.57 -7.21 -1.65
C VAL A 22 -6.50 -6.17 -2.77
N LYS A 23 -5.68 -5.13 -2.61
CA LYS A 23 -5.48 -4.13 -3.66
C LYS A 23 -4.71 -4.68 -4.87
N ALA A 24 -3.83 -5.65 -4.69
CA ALA A 24 -3.13 -6.30 -5.80
C ALA A 24 -4.07 -7.19 -6.64
N VAL A 25 -5.13 -7.75 -6.04
CA VAL A 25 -6.18 -8.48 -6.78
C VAL A 25 -6.97 -7.55 -7.70
N ASP A 26 -7.25 -6.32 -7.25
CA ASP A 26 -7.91 -5.29 -8.06
C ASP A 26 -7.18 -3.92 -7.98
N PRO A 27 -6.14 -3.71 -8.80
CA PRO A 27 -5.39 -2.45 -8.81
C PRO A 27 -6.17 -1.30 -9.46
N LEU A 28 -7.26 -1.57 -10.18
CA LEU A 28 -8.06 -0.52 -10.81
C LEU A 28 -8.81 0.31 -9.77
N GLY A 29 -9.30 -0.32 -8.71
CA GLY A 29 -9.89 0.39 -7.58
C GLY A 29 -8.96 1.45 -6.97
N THR A 30 -7.67 1.13 -6.80
CA THR A 30 -6.65 2.09 -6.34
C THR A 30 -6.32 3.13 -7.41
N THR A 31 -6.34 2.75 -8.69
CA THR A 31 -6.10 3.64 -9.83
C THR A 31 -7.13 4.76 -9.89
N TYR A 32 -8.42 4.45 -9.74
CA TYR A 32 -9.49 5.47 -9.73
C TYR A 32 -9.30 6.48 -8.60
N LYS A 33 -8.93 6.01 -7.40
CA LYS A 33 -8.62 6.90 -6.28
C LYS A 33 -7.47 7.85 -6.59
N PHE A 34 -6.41 7.37 -7.26
CA PHE A 34 -5.30 8.24 -7.66
C PHE A 34 -5.75 9.32 -8.65
N ILE A 35 -6.57 8.97 -9.64
CA ILE A 35 -7.12 9.94 -10.60
C ILE A 35 -7.97 10.99 -9.88
N ASP A 36 -8.86 10.58 -8.98
CA ASP A 36 -9.69 11.51 -8.20
C ASP A 36 -8.82 12.48 -7.37
N TYR A 37 -7.75 11.98 -6.75
CA TYR A 37 -6.80 12.82 -6.04
C TYR A 37 -6.05 13.78 -6.97
N PHE A 38 -5.51 13.29 -8.08
CA PHE A 38 -4.80 14.13 -9.04
C PHE A 38 -5.69 15.25 -9.56
N GLN A 39 -6.94 14.96 -9.87
CA GLN A 39 -7.92 15.98 -10.27
C GLN A 39 -8.20 16.99 -9.15
N ALA A 40 -8.41 16.53 -7.92
CA ALA A 40 -8.62 17.41 -6.76
C ALA A 40 -7.43 18.35 -6.51
N PHE A 41 -6.21 17.89 -6.80
CA PHE A 41 -4.98 18.67 -6.66
C PHE A 41 -4.57 19.44 -7.93
N ASN A 42 -5.39 19.47 -8.99
CA ASN A 42 -5.06 20.06 -10.30
C ASN A 42 -3.79 19.47 -10.96
N MET A 43 -3.51 18.18 -10.70
CA MET A 43 -2.39 17.40 -11.23
C MET A 43 -2.82 16.36 -12.27
N SER A 44 -3.86 16.64 -13.06
CA SER A 44 -4.42 15.70 -14.04
C SER A 44 -3.43 15.21 -15.10
N PHE A 45 -2.27 15.89 -15.25
CA PHE A 45 -1.18 15.40 -16.10
C PHE A 45 -0.59 14.05 -15.64
N LEU A 46 -0.83 13.66 -14.37
CA LEU A 46 -0.40 12.39 -13.79
C LEU A 46 -1.41 11.25 -13.97
N ASP A 47 -2.58 11.49 -14.56
CA ASP A 47 -3.65 10.48 -14.67
C ASP A 47 -3.18 9.22 -15.43
N ASN A 48 -2.36 9.39 -16.47
CA ASN A 48 -1.76 8.28 -17.22
C ASN A 48 -0.77 7.44 -16.38
N LEU A 49 -0.22 8.02 -15.31
CA LEU A 49 0.65 7.34 -14.35
C LEU A 49 -0.10 6.74 -13.16
N ALA A 50 -1.41 6.94 -13.05
CA ALA A 50 -2.20 6.46 -11.91
C ALA A 50 -2.14 4.93 -11.76
N LEU A 51 -2.24 4.18 -12.87
CA LEU A 51 -2.17 2.71 -12.84
C LEU A 51 -0.79 2.18 -12.40
N PRO A 52 0.34 2.59 -13.00
CA PRO A 52 1.64 2.14 -12.54
C PRO A 52 1.95 2.58 -11.10
N LEU A 53 1.49 3.76 -10.67
CA LEU A 53 1.60 4.20 -9.27
C LEU A 53 0.74 3.36 -8.32
N ALA A 54 -0.47 2.97 -8.72
CA ALA A 54 -1.32 2.07 -7.96
C ALA A 54 -0.67 0.70 -7.75
N ILE A 55 -0.14 0.11 -8.82
CA ILE A 55 0.56 -1.18 -8.76
C ILE A 55 1.80 -1.07 -7.86
N LEU A 56 2.61 -0.02 -8.05
CA LEU A 56 3.80 0.22 -7.24
C LEU A 56 3.45 0.41 -5.75
N GLN A 57 2.41 1.17 -5.44
CA GLN A 57 1.92 1.37 -4.08
C GLN A 57 1.49 0.05 -3.43
N ASN A 58 0.73 -0.79 -4.16
CA ASN A 58 0.26 -2.09 -3.66
C ASN A 58 1.42 -3.05 -3.40
N VAL A 59 2.42 -3.10 -4.29
CA VAL A 59 3.60 -3.96 -4.14
C VAL A 59 4.45 -3.51 -2.95
N LEU A 60 4.71 -2.21 -2.81
CA LEU A 60 5.46 -1.67 -1.67
C LEU A 60 4.77 -1.98 -0.34
N GLU A 61 3.44 -1.81 -0.28
CA GLU A 61 2.65 -2.13 0.91
C GLU A 61 2.79 -3.61 1.31
N LEU A 62 2.75 -4.51 0.34
CA LEU A 62 2.91 -5.95 0.58
C LEU A 62 4.34 -6.31 1.02
N ILE A 63 5.36 -5.72 0.39
CA ILE A 63 6.77 -5.92 0.78
C ILE A 63 7.01 -5.44 2.21
N ILE A 64 6.53 -4.24 2.55
CA ILE A 64 6.66 -3.68 3.90
C ILE A 64 5.95 -4.58 4.92
N GLY A 65 4.73 -5.04 4.59
CA GLY A 65 3.98 -5.96 5.44
C GLY A 65 4.74 -7.27 5.71
N ILE A 66 5.32 -7.88 4.67
CA ILE A 66 6.10 -9.12 4.80
C ILE A 66 7.37 -8.88 5.63
N ASN A 67 8.11 -7.80 5.36
CA ASN A 67 9.34 -7.48 6.12
C ASN A 67 9.03 -7.27 7.62
N LEU A 68 7.95 -6.57 7.94
CA LEU A 68 7.48 -6.41 9.31
C LEU A 68 7.19 -7.77 9.96
N LEU A 69 6.49 -8.67 9.28
CA LEU A 69 6.17 -10.00 9.83
C LEU A 69 7.41 -10.87 10.07
N LEU A 70 8.33 -10.88 9.09
CA LEU A 70 9.58 -11.64 9.18
C LEU A 70 10.55 -11.03 10.21
N GLY A 71 10.36 -9.78 10.59
CA GLY A 71 11.23 -9.09 11.53
C GLY A 71 12.59 -8.71 10.93
N TYR A 72 12.66 -8.64 9.60
CA TYR A 72 13.74 -7.95 8.91
C TYR A 72 13.53 -6.45 9.16
N GLU A 73 14.47 -5.86 9.91
CA GLU A 73 14.56 -4.41 10.11
C GLU A 73 14.95 -3.71 8.81
#